data_AF-A0A1J0GBI3-F1
#
_entry.id   AF-A0A1J0GBI3-F1
#
_cell.length_a   1.000
_cell.length_b   1.000
_cell.length_c   1.000
_cell.angle_alpha   90.00
_cell.angle_beta   90.00
_cell.angle_gamma   90.00
#
_symmetry.space_group_name_H-M   'P 1'
#
loop_
_entity.id
_entity.type
_entity.pdbx_description
1 polymer ?
#
loop_
_entity_poly.entity_id
_entity_poly.type
_entity_poly.pdbx_seq_one_letter_code
_entity_poly.pdbx_strand_id
1 'polypeptide(L)'
;MMRNVKNNIKNYFSNGPKTVFVVMLLVMCVTVTIFNMKKAISVIVDGKAIQVITLKSNVTQILKSNNIALGAKDQITVSLDSKVKDGDKIYIKKAVNVKVEVDGKKYNILTAENTVEDMLKAEKIVLSGADKITPSKSKDLTSGLQVVITRVNTKTLEETKAVNFATETKNSDELDKGVKKVIQKGKAGQKVITSSVVYENGKEISRKLISEKLKSEPVKQIVALGTTNVYTASRGGNVRYSRKLSVRATAYTADYSCTGKGPDDPALGITSTGVRAKRNADGYSTIAVDPRVIPLGSKVYVDGYGYAIAEDIGGAIKGNHIDLYFDSSDEMWGWGARNVSIYIME
;
A
#
# COMPACT_ATOMS: atom_id res chain seq x y z
N MET A 1 -74.09 -43.69 65.42
CA MET A 1 -72.64 -43.83 65.70
C MET A 1 -72.01 -42.59 66.35
N MET A 2 -72.26 -41.36 65.86
CA MET A 2 -71.70 -40.12 66.46
C MET A 2 -72.17 -39.78 67.89
N ARG A 3 -73.35 -40.24 68.32
CA ARG A 3 -73.92 -39.98 69.67
C ARG A 3 -73.17 -40.72 70.78
N ASN A 4 -72.70 -41.95 70.51
CA ASN A 4 -71.93 -42.75 71.47
C ASN A 4 -70.51 -42.20 71.68
N VAL A 5 -69.89 -41.66 70.62
CA VAL A 5 -68.57 -41.03 70.71
C VAL A 5 -68.64 -39.77 71.59
N LYS A 6 -69.67 -38.94 71.41
CA LYS A 6 -69.84 -37.70 72.19
C LYS A 6 -70.08 -37.97 73.68
N ASN A 7 -70.87 -39.00 74.03
CA ASN A 7 -71.13 -39.37 75.42
C ASN A 7 -69.92 -40.04 76.08
N ASN A 8 -69.15 -40.86 75.35
CA ASN A 8 -67.93 -41.47 75.85
C ASN A 8 -66.83 -40.43 76.12
N ILE A 9 -66.71 -39.40 75.29
CA ILE A 9 -65.79 -38.27 75.53
C ILE A 9 -66.19 -37.52 76.80
N LYS A 10 -67.49 -37.27 77.03
CA LYS A 10 -67.99 -36.54 78.20
C LYS A 10 -67.77 -37.29 79.53
N ASN A 11 -67.80 -38.62 79.51
CA ASN A 11 -67.58 -39.47 80.70
C ASN A 11 -66.10 -39.65 81.06
N TYR A 12 -65.19 -39.63 80.08
CA TYR A 12 -63.73 -39.72 80.33
C TYR A 12 -63.06 -38.35 80.53
N PHE A 13 -63.64 -37.28 79.99
CA PHE A 13 -63.13 -35.90 80.07
C PHE A 13 -64.08 -35.02 80.88
N SER A 14 -64.33 -35.35 82.15
CA SER A 14 -64.94 -34.39 83.09
C SER A 14 -63.92 -33.31 83.48
N ASN A 15 -64.33 -32.16 84.01
CA ASN A 15 -63.43 -31.05 84.40
C ASN A 15 -62.51 -31.37 85.61
N GLY A 16 -62.14 -32.63 85.83
CA GLY A 16 -61.32 -33.09 86.94
C GLY A 16 -59.80 -33.07 86.66
N PRO A 17 -58.96 -33.20 87.70
CA PRO A 17 -57.50 -33.06 87.61
C PRO A 17 -56.81 -34.07 86.67
N LYS A 18 -57.38 -35.26 86.46
CA LYS A 18 -56.84 -36.28 85.53
C LYS A 18 -56.92 -35.83 84.07
N THR A 19 -57.98 -35.12 83.72
CA THR A 19 -58.25 -34.63 82.37
C THR A 19 -57.33 -33.46 82.04
N VAL A 20 -57.07 -32.59 83.03
CA VAL A 20 -56.07 -31.52 82.95
C VAL A 20 -54.67 -32.08 82.74
N PHE A 21 -54.29 -33.14 83.50
CA PHE A 21 -52.98 -33.79 83.35
C PHE A 21 -52.77 -34.40 81.96
N VAL A 22 -53.76 -35.12 81.42
CA VAL A 22 -53.68 -35.69 80.06
C VAL A 22 -53.54 -34.61 79.01
N VAL A 23 -54.26 -33.49 79.12
CA VAL A 23 -54.14 -32.36 78.19
C VAL A 23 -52.75 -31.71 78.30
N MET A 24 -52.22 -31.50 79.51
CA MET A 24 -50.86 -30.97 79.69
C MET A 24 -49.81 -31.90 79.07
N LEU A 25 -49.94 -33.21 79.24
CA LEU A 25 -49.00 -34.19 78.69
C LEU A 25 -49.07 -34.23 77.16
N LEU A 26 -50.27 -34.08 76.59
CA LEU A 26 -50.46 -33.94 75.14
C LEU A 26 -49.83 -32.65 74.60
N VAL A 27 -50.01 -31.53 75.28
CA VAL A 27 -49.38 -30.25 74.92
C VAL A 27 -47.85 -30.37 75.02
N MET A 28 -47.33 -31.03 76.05
CA MET A 28 -45.89 -31.27 76.22
C MET A 28 -45.33 -32.17 75.11
N CYS A 29 -46.03 -33.24 74.74
CA CYS A 29 -45.62 -34.09 73.62
C CYS A 29 -45.61 -33.32 72.30
N VAL A 30 -46.64 -32.49 72.05
CA VAL A 30 -46.74 -31.64 70.85
C VAL A 30 -45.64 -30.58 70.82
N THR A 31 -45.32 -29.93 71.94
CA THR A 31 -44.23 -28.93 71.99
C THR A 31 -42.86 -29.58 71.77
N VAL A 32 -42.60 -30.75 72.35
CA VAL A 32 -41.36 -31.52 72.13
C VAL A 32 -41.26 -32.00 70.68
N THR A 33 -42.35 -32.48 70.07
CA THR A 33 -42.33 -32.86 68.64
C THR A 33 -42.08 -31.66 67.74
N ILE A 34 -42.78 -30.54 67.97
CA ILE A 34 -42.54 -29.30 67.20
C ILE A 34 -41.09 -28.83 67.36
N PHE A 35 -40.52 -28.93 68.56
CA PHE A 35 -39.13 -28.56 68.81
C PHE A 35 -38.14 -29.44 68.03
N ASN A 36 -38.35 -30.76 68.03
CA ASN A 36 -37.52 -31.72 67.28
C ASN A 36 -37.74 -31.66 65.75
N MET A 37 -38.87 -31.11 65.29
CA MET A 37 -39.15 -30.91 63.87
C MET A 37 -38.56 -29.61 63.30
N LYS A 38 -38.09 -28.70 64.16
CA LYS A 38 -37.41 -27.47 63.71
C LYS A 38 -36.07 -27.81 63.08
N LYS A 39 -35.73 -27.05 62.05
CA LYS A 39 -34.45 -27.13 61.36
C LYS A 39 -33.83 -25.74 61.37
N ALA A 40 -32.57 -25.66 61.75
CA ALA A 40 -31.72 -24.50 61.58
C ALA A 40 -30.86 -24.73 60.33
N ILE A 41 -31.03 -23.90 59.32
CA ILE A 41 -30.25 -23.95 58.09
C ILE A 41 -29.62 -22.59 57.82
N SER A 42 -28.56 -22.57 57.00
CA SER A 42 -27.93 -21.34 56.54
C SER A 42 -28.22 -21.12 55.06
N VAL A 43 -28.84 -19.99 54.73
CA VAL A 43 -28.97 -19.52 53.35
C VAL A 43 -27.90 -18.46 53.10
N ILE A 44 -26.93 -18.77 52.25
CA ILE A 44 -25.81 -17.88 51.92
C ILE A 44 -26.13 -17.18 50.59
N VAL A 45 -26.47 -15.90 50.65
CA VAL A 45 -26.75 -15.07 49.46
C VAL A 45 -25.56 -14.15 49.21
N ASP A 46 -24.86 -14.33 48.08
CA ASP A 46 -23.65 -13.57 47.73
C ASP A 46 -22.61 -13.52 48.87
N GLY A 47 -22.40 -14.65 49.54
CA GLY A 47 -21.48 -14.79 50.66
C GLY A 47 -22.03 -14.33 52.02
N LYS A 48 -23.20 -13.68 52.07
CA LYS A 48 -23.85 -13.27 53.33
C LYS A 48 -24.76 -14.38 53.85
N ALA A 49 -24.45 -14.92 55.03
CA ALA A 49 -25.23 -15.97 55.66
C ALA A 49 -26.46 -15.41 56.38
N ILE A 50 -27.62 -15.96 56.06
CA ILE A 50 -28.90 -15.73 56.74
C ILE A 50 -29.24 -17.03 57.47
N GLN A 51 -29.34 -16.96 58.80
CA GLN A 51 -29.80 -18.10 59.60
C GLN A 51 -31.31 -18.21 59.52
N VAL A 52 -31.79 -19.39 59.15
CA VAL A 52 -33.22 -19.65 58.99
C VAL A 52 -33.63 -20.81 59.89
N ILE A 53 -34.53 -20.53 60.83
CA ILE A 53 -35.19 -21.56 61.64
C ILE A 53 -36.55 -21.83 61.01
N THR A 54 -36.82 -23.09 60.63
CA THR A 54 -38.02 -23.44 59.88
C THR A 54 -38.57 -24.82 60.22
N LEU A 55 -39.90 -24.96 60.09
CA LEU A 55 -40.60 -26.26 60.07
C LEU A 55 -40.90 -26.72 58.64
N LYS A 56 -40.60 -25.89 57.63
CA LYS A 56 -40.86 -26.20 56.22
C LYS A 56 -39.90 -27.27 55.73
N SER A 57 -40.38 -28.10 54.82
CA SER A 57 -39.63 -29.26 54.33
C SER A 57 -38.84 -28.98 53.05
N ASN A 58 -39.22 -27.99 52.24
CA ASN A 58 -38.62 -27.73 50.93
C ASN A 58 -38.02 -26.32 50.76
N VAL A 59 -37.05 -26.18 49.86
CA VAL A 59 -36.31 -24.95 49.60
C VAL A 59 -37.25 -23.80 49.18
N THR A 60 -38.18 -24.04 48.25
CA THR A 60 -39.11 -22.99 47.76
C THR A 60 -39.88 -22.30 48.89
N GLN A 61 -40.47 -23.08 49.80
CA GLN A 61 -41.25 -22.54 50.92
C GLN A 61 -40.38 -21.76 51.89
N ILE A 62 -39.14 -22.23 52.09
CA ILE A 62 -38.16 -21.61 52.99
C ILE A 62 -37.71 -20.26 52.43
N LEU A 63 -37.38 -20.19 51.14
CA LEU A 63 -37.01 -18.93 50.51
C LEU A 63 -38.17 -17.93 50.55
N LYS A 64 -39.38 -18.39 50.22
CA LYS A 64 -40.60 -17.56 50.23
C LYS A 64 -40.93 -17.03 51.63
N SER A 65 -40.84 -17.86 52.68
CA SER A 65 -41.15 -17.42 54.05
C SER A 65 -40.15 -16.43 54.63
N ASN A 66 -38.95 -16.36 54.05
CA ASN A 66 -37.88 -15.44 54.48
C ASN A 66 -37.71 -14.27 53.50
N ASN A 67 -38.66 -14.04 52.59
CA ASN A 67 -38.63 -12.97 51.58
C ASN A 67 -37.40 -13.01 50.67
N ILE A 68 -36.82 -14.20 50.46
CA ILE A 68 -35.70 -14.40 49.54
C ILE A 68 -36.29 -14.75 48.16
N ALA A 69 -36.45 -13.73 47.32
CA ALA A 69 -36.84 -13.92 45.93
C ALA A 69 -35.65 -14.41 45.11
N LEU A 70 -35.86 -15.31 44.13
CA LEU A 70 -34.84 -15.71 43.15
C LEU A 70 -35.16 -15.08 41.80
N GLY A 71 -34.15 -14.45 41.19
CA GLY A 71 -34.19 -13.98 39.81
C GLY A 71 -34.05 -15.13 38.81
N ALA A 72 -34.45 -14.90 37.57
CA ALA A 72 -34.46 -15.93 36.52
C ALA A 72 -33.06 -16.50 36.18
N LYS A 73 -32.00 -15.71 36.44
CA LYS A 73 -30.60 -16.11 36.19
C LYS A 73 -29.78 -16.23 37.48
N ASP A 74 -30.42 -16.17 38.65
CA ASP A 74 -29.73 -16.49 39.90
C ASP A 74 -29.35 -17.97 39.90
N GLN A 75 -28.19 -18.30 40.48
CA GLN A 75 -27.76 -19.68 40.66
C GLN A 75 -28.04 -20.12 42.10
N ILE A 76 -28.50 -21.35 42.26
CA ILE A 76 -28.73 -21.99 43.56
C ILE A 76 -28.10 -23.39 43.55
N THR A 77 -27.42 -23.76 44.63
CA THR A 77 -26.70 -25.05 44.70
C THR A 77 -27.59 -26.28 44.85
N VAL A 78 -28.85 -26.09 45.21
CA VAL A 78 -29.82 -27.16 45.44
C VAL A 78 -31.10 -26.89 44.66
N SER A 79 -31.79 -27.95 44.26
CA SER A 79 -33.07 -27.81 43.55
C SER A 79 -34.15 -27.22 44.47
N LEU A 80 -35.08 -26.45 43.89
CA LEU A 80 -36.12 -25.71 44.61
C LEU A 80 -37.13 -26.61 45.33
N ASP A 81 -37.27 -27.85 44.89
CA ASP A 81 -38.12 -28.89 45.47
C ASP A 81 -37.39 -29.78 46.49
N SER A 82 -36.07 -29.62 46.64
CA SER A 82 -35.26 -30.46 47.52
C SER A 82 -35.70 -30.35 48.97
N LYS A 83 -35.71 -31.49 49.66
CA LYS A 83 -35.96 -31.53 51.10
C LYS A 83 -34.73 -31.03 51.85
N VAL A 84 -34.95 -30.24 52.91
CA VAL A 84 -33.86 -29.76 53.79
C VAL A 84 -33.79 -30.54 55.10
N LYS A 85 -32.59 -30.67 55.66
CA LYS A 85 -32.27 -31.21 56.98
C LYS A 85 -31.69 -30.12 57.88
N ASP A 86 -31.64 -30.42 59.17
CA ASP A 86 -30.96 -29.55 60.13
C ASP A 86 -29.47 -29.42 59.78
N GLY A 87 -28.94 -28.19 59.84
CA GLY A 87 -27.55 -27.87 59.48
C GLY A 87 -27.27 -27.66 57.99
N ASP A 88 -28.27 -27.81 57.10
CA ASP A 88 -28.07 -27.65 55.66
C ASP A 88 -27.60 -26.23 55.28
N LYS A 89 -26.82 -26.14 54.20
CA LYS A 89 -26.35 -24.88 53.61
C LYS A 89 -26.86 -24.74 52.18
N ILE A 90 -27.53 -23.64 51.90
CA ILE A 90 -28.07 -23.29 50.58
C ILE A 90 -27.29 -22.08 50.09
N TYR A 91 -26.54 -22.21 49.00
CA TYR A 91 -25.83 -21.08 48.40
C TYR A 91 -26.65 -20.53 47.25
N ILE A 92 -26.86 -19.22 47.28
CA ILE A 92 -27.53 -18.45 46.24
C ILE A 92 -26.54 -17.40 45.76
N LYS A 93 -26.31 -17.39 44.45
CA LYS A 93 -25.55 -16.34 43.80
C LYS A 93 -26.49 -15.50 42.95
N LYS A 94 -26.57 -14.21 43.26
CA LYS A 94 -27.40 -13.26 42.54
C LYS A 94 -26.79 -12.92 41.20
N ALA A 95 -27.64 -12.84 40.20
CA ALA A 95 -27.22 -12.37 38.91
C ALA A 95 -26.97 -10.86 38.94
N VAL A 96 -25.86 -10.44 38.35
CA VAL A 96 -25.48 -9.03 38.18
C VAL A 96 -25.67 -8.61 36.72
N ASN A 97 -25.96 -7.34 36.50
CA ASN A 97 -26.11 -6.79 35.16
C ASN A 97 -24.76 -6.28 34.63
N VAL A 98 -24.26 -6.86 33.55
CA VAL A 98 -23.00 -6.51 32.90
C VAL A 98 -23.29 -5.88 31.53
N LYS A 99 -22.62 -4.77 31.22
CA LYS A 99 -22.73 -4.08 29.93
C LYS A 99 -21.67 -4.64 28.99
N VAL A 100 -22.06 -5.29 27.90
CA VAL A 100 -21.15 -5.85 26.91
C VAL A 100 -21.23 -5.08 25.60
N GLU A 101 -20.11 -4.58 25.11
CA GLU A 101 -19.99 -3.96 23.80
C GLU A 101 -19.19 -4.88 22.86
N VAL A 102 -19.82 -5.31 21.77
CA VAL A 102 -19.20 -6.19 20.78
C VAL A 102 -19.82 -5.91 19.41
N ASP A 103 -18.99 -5.91 18.36
CA ASP A 103 -19.43 -5.69 16.97
C ASP A 103 -20.23 -4.38 16.79
N GLY A 104 -19.86 -3.34 17.55
CA GLY A 104 -20.53 -2.02 17.57
C GLY A 104 -21.90 -2.00 18.27
N LYS A 105 -22.32 -3.10 18.89
CA LYS A 105 -23.60 -3.23 19.61
C LYS A 105 -23.37 -3.31 21.12
N LYS A 106 -24.31 -2.73 21.88
CA LYS A 106 -24.31 -2.75 23.35
C LYS A 106 -25.41 -3.67 23.86
N TYR A 107 -25.03 -4.57 24.76
CA TYR A 107 -25.92 -5.55 25.39
C TYR A 107 -25.90 -5.36 26.91
N ASN A 108 -27.05 -5.58 27.55
CA ASN A 108 -27.16 -5.68 28.99
C ASN A 108 -27.40 -7.16 29.33
N ILE A 109 -26.37 -7.80 29.89
CA ILE A 109 -26.38 -9.23 30.17
C ILE A 109 -26.54 -9.41 31.67
N LEU A 110 -27.67 -9.97 32.07
CA LEU A 110 -27.86 -10.48 33.42
C LEU A 110 -27.17 -11.85 33.53
N THR A 111 -26.33 -12.05 34.54
CA THR A 111 -25.54 -13.29 34.70
C THR A 111 -25.13 -13.54 36.15
N ALA A 112 -25.11 -14.79 36.58
CA ALA A 112 -24.56 -15.24 37.87
C ALA A 112 -23.21 -15.96 37.70
N GLU A 113 -22.57 -15.86 36.53
CA GLU A 113 -21.23 -16.42 36.30
C GLU A 113 -20.14 -15.69 37.11
N ASN A 114 -18.98 -16.32 37.30
CA ASN A 114 -17.90 -15.75 38.11
C ASN A 114 -17.11 -14.69 37.33
N THR A 115 -16.72 -15.02 36.10
CA THR A 115 -15.78 -14.22 35.31
C THR A 115 -16.38 -13.74 33.99
N VAL A 116 -15.73 -12.75 33.38
CA VAL A 116 -16.07 -12.30 32.01
C VAL A 116 -16.07 -13.47 31.02
N GLU A 117 -15.09 -14.36 31.10
CA GLU A 117 -15.00 -15.52 30.20
C GLU A 117 -16.20 -16.46 30.33
N ASP A 118 -16.59 -16.79 31.57
CA ASP A 118 -17.70 -17.70 31.84
C ASP A 118 -19.02 -17.11 31.34
N MET A 119 -19.24 -15.82 31.57
CA MET A 119 -20.41 -15.10 31.05
C MET A 119 -20.46 -15.12 29.51
N LEU A 120 -19.34 -14.83 28.85
CA LEU A 120 -19.29 -14.83 27.38
C LEU A 120 -19.56 -16.23 26.82
N LYS A 121 -19.05 -17.29 27.47
CA LYS A 121 -19.34 -18.69 27.10
C LYS A 121 -20.82 -19.03 27.28
N ALA A 122 -21.42 -18.68 28.41
CA ALA A 122 -22.83 -18.93 28.71
C ALA A 122 -23.77 -18.24 27.68
N GLU A 123 -23.42 -17.02 27.27
CA GLU A 123 -24.16 -16.26 26.26
C GLU A 123 -23.76 -16.61 24.81
N LYS A 124 -22.88 -17.60 24.63
CA LYS A 124 -22.39 -18.09 23.32
C LYS A 124 -21.72 -17.00 22.47
N ILE A 125 -21.09 -16.03 23.12
CA ILE A 125 -20.28 -15.00 22.46
C ILE A 125 -18.89 -15.58 22.22
N VAL A 126 -18.66 -16.07 21.01
CA VAL A 126 -17.39 -16.68 20.60
C VAL A 126 -16.35 -15.60 20.30
N LEU A 127 -15.15 -15.80 20.82
CA LEU A 127 -13.99 -14.92 20.66
C LEU A 127 -12.98 -15.58 19.74
N SER A 128 -12.37 -14.79 18.85
CA SER A 128 -11.16 -15.23 18.16
C SER A 128 -9.95 -15.18 19.11
N GLY A 129 -8.89 -15.94 18.82
CA GLY A 129 -7.66 -15.89 19.62
C GLY A 129 -6.96 -14.53 19.59
N ALA A 130 -7.24 -13.70 18.57
CA ALA A 130 -6.66 -12.37 18.41
C ALA A 130 -7.54 -11.27 19.04
N ASP A 131 -8.82 -11.53 19.31
CA ASP A 131 -9.75 -10.54 19.85
C ASP A 131 -9.27 -10.01 21.21
N LYS A 132 -9.38 -8.70 21.39
CA LYS A 132 -9.03 -8.02 22.64
C LYS A 132 -10.28 -7.83 23.49
N ILE A 133 -10.14 -7.99 24.80
CA ILE A 133 -11.23 -7.84 25.76
C ILE A 133 -10.75 -6.96 26.90
N THR A 134 -11.57 -5.97 27.25
CA THR A 134 -11.33 -5.08 28.38
C THR A 134 -12.56 -5.06 29.27
N PRO A 135 -12.48 -5.38 30.57
CA PRO A 135 -11.29 -5.83 31.31
C PRO A 135 -10.87 -7.26 30.91
N SER A 136 -9.92 -7.86 31.64
CA SER A 136 -9.44 -9.21 31.35
C SER A 136 -10.56 -10.26 31.40
N LYS A 137 -10.37 -11.36 30.66
CA LYS A 137 -11.25 -12.55 30.66
C LYS A 137 -11.51 -13.11 32.06
N SER A 138 -10.50 -13.06 32.93
CA SER A 138 -10.54 -13.54 34.32
C SER A 138 -11.14 -12.54 35.30
N LYS A 139 -11.57 -11.35 34.87
CA LYS A 139 -12.10 -10.34 35.78
C LYS A 139 -13.44 -10.81 36.37
N ASP A 140 -13.55 -10.72 37.69
CA ASP A 140 -14.79 -10.99 38.41
C ASP A 140 -15.91 -10.03 38.00
N LEU A 141 -17.13 -10.57 37.91
CA LEU A 141 -18.31 -9.82 37.51
C LEU A 141 -18.91 -9.02 38.66
N THR A 142 -19.11 -7.73 38.42
CA THR A 142 -19.83 -6.82 39.32
C THR A 142 -20.96 -6.12 38.58
N SER A 143 -21.98 -5.69 39.32
CA SER A 143 -23.10 -4.95 38.73
C SER A 143 -22.62 -3.64 38.10
N GLY A 144 -23.00 -3.42 36.85
CA GLY A 144 -22.59 -2.26 36.06
C GLY A 144 -21.23 -2.37 35.39
N LEU A 145 -20.52 -3.50 35.53
CA LEU A 145 -19.24 -3.75 34.85
C LEU A 145 -19.39 -3.57 33.34
N GLN A 146 -18.45 -2.86 32.72
CA GLN A 146 -18.39 -2.67 31.27
C GLN A 146 -17.34 -3.60 30.68
N VAL A 147 -17.75 -4.41 29.72
CA VAL A 147 -16.90 -5.33 28.96
C VAL A 147 -16.92 -4.90 27.51
N VAL A 148 -15.77 -4.56 26.96
CA VAL A 148 -15.61 -4.18 25.55
C VAL A 148 -14.80 -5.25 24.84
N ILE A 149 -15.36 -5.80 23.77
CA ILE A 149 -14.72 -6.77 22.89
C ILE A 149 -14.35 -6.06 21.59
N THR A 150 -13.06 -6.04 21.27
CA THR A 150 -12.54 -5.51 20.01
C THR A 150 -12.15 -6.68 19.12
N ARG A 151 -12.81 -6.80 17.97
CA ARG A 151 -12.49 -7.83 16.97
C ARG A 151 -11.18 -7.51 16.29
N VAL A 152 -10.24 -8.44 16.30
CA VAL A 152 -8.93 -8.27 15.67
C VAL A 152 -8.76 -9.26 14.54
N ASN A 153 -8.64 -8.76 13.32
CA ASN A 153 -8.45 -9.58 12.13
C ASN A 153 -7.20 -9.15 11.37
N THR A 154 -6.40 -10.10 10.93
CA THR A 154 -5.24 -9.86 10.07
C THR A 154 -5.53 -10.39 8.67
N LYS A 155 -5.30 -9.57 7.64
CA LYS A 155 -5.45 -9.96 6.24
C LYS A 155 -4.15 -9.71 5.49
N THR A 156 -3.81 -10.63 4.58
CA THR A 156 -2.76 -10.41 3.58
C THR A 156 -3.40 -9.79 2.35
N LEU A 157 -2.96 -8.59 1.97
CA LEU A 157 -3.43 -7.88 0.79
C LEU A 157 -2.32 -7.79 -0.25
N GLU A 158 -2.68 -8.00 -1.51
CA GLU A 158 -1.80 -7.80 -2.65
C GLU A 158 -2.26 -6.57 -3.45
N GLU A 159 -1.33 -5.65 -3.68
CA GLU A 159 -1.56 -4.44 -4.46
C GLU A 159 -0.56 -4.39 -5.63
N THR A 160 -1.04 -4.17 -6.85
CA THR A 160 -0.15 -3.97 -8.01
C THR A 160 0.10 -2.50 -8.22
N LYS A 161 1.38 -2.08 -8.19
CA LYS A 161 1.81 -0.70 -8.50
C LYS A 161 2.65 -0.65 -9.77
N ALA A 162 2.49 0.43 -10.52
CA ALA A 162 3.31 0.70 -11.70
C ALA A 162 4.75 1.06 -11.30
N VAL A 163 5.72 0.61 -12.09
CA VAL A 163 7.12 0.98 -11.97
C VAL A 163 7.50 1.81 -13.20
N ASN A 164 7.93 3.06 -12.97
CA ASN A 164 8.30 3.97 -14.05
C ASN A 164 9.47 3.40 -14.87
N PHE A 165 9.45 3.65 -16.17
CA PHE A 165 10.56 3.29 -17.04
C PHE A 165 11.58 4.43 -17.11
N ALA A 166 12.85 4.07 -17.29
CA ALA A 166 13.91 5.05 -17.56
C ALA A 166 13.89 5.49 -19.02
N THR A 167 14.34 6.72 -19.29
CA THR A 167 14.60 7.20 -20.65
C THR A 167 16.10 7.25 -20.90
N GLU A 168 16.55 6.60 -21.96
CA GLU A 168 17.93 6.58 -22.42
C GLU A 168 18.03 7.41 -23.71
N THR A 169 18.98 8.36 -23.75
CA THR A 169 19.21 9.19 -24.93
C THR A 169 20.46 8.71 -25.65
N LYS A 170 20.35 8.46 -26.96
CA LYS A 170 21.47 8.07 -27.83
C LYS A 170 21.71 9.13 -28.88
N ASN A 171 22.95 9.53 -29.10
CA ASN A 171 23.30 10.46 -30.16
C ASN A 171 23.09 9.80 -31.54
N SER A 172 22.67 10.58 -32.52
CA SER A 172 22.42 10.14 -33.89
C SER A 172 22.86 11.23 -34.88
N ASP A 173 23.70 10.85 -35.83
CA ASP A 173 24.12 11.64 -37.00
C ASP A 173 23.06 11.65 -38.12
N GLU A 174 22.16 10.67 -38.15
CA GLU A 174 21.02 10.66 -39.08
C GLU A 174 20.05 11.84 -38.84
N LEU A 175 20.06 12.42 -37.64
CA LEU A 175 19.15 13.48 -37.20
C LEU A 175 19.86 14.82 -37.06
N ASP A 176 19.16 15.87 -37.46
CA ASP A 176 19.62 17.25 -37.33
C ASP A 176 19.75 17.62 -35.84
N LYS A 177 20.74 18.46 -35.54
CA LYS A 177 21.12 18.81 -34.18
C LYS A 177 19.93 19.33 -33.36
N GLY A 178 19.68 18.68 -32.23
CA GLY A 178 18.59 19.04 -31.31
C GLY A 178 17.25 18.37 -31.62
N VAL A 179 17.08 17.76 -32.80
CA VAL A 179 15.89 16.96 -33.13
C VAL A 179 15.90 15.69 -32.28
N LYS A 180 14.76 15.37 -31.66
CA LYS A 180 14.57 14.15 -30.89
C LYS A 180 13.60 13.22 -31.60
N LYS A 181 13.95 11.94 -31.70
CA LYS A 181 13.08 10.89 -32.24
C LYS A 181 13.01 9.72 -31.27
N VAL A 182 11.81 9.30 -30.89
CA VAL A 182 11.62 8.09 -30.08
C VAL A 182 11.90 6.88 -30.96
N ILE A 183 12.92 6.10 -30.60
CA ILE A 183 13.31 4.87 -31.30
C ILE A 183 12.60 3.67 -30.66
N GLN A 184 12.49 3.67 -29.34
CA GLN A 184 11.77 2.66 -28.58
C GLN A 184 10.86 3.33 -27.57
N LYS A 185 9.55 3.07 -27.65
CA LYS A 185 8.61 3.58 -26.66
C LYS A 185 8.81 2.84 -25.33
N GLY A 186 8.88 3.59 -24.23
CA GLY A 186 8.97 3.01 -22.90
C GLY A 186 7.65 2.36 -22.47
N LYS A 187 7.75 1.33 -21.65
CA LYS A 187 6.59 0.67 -21.04
C LYS A 187 6.82 0.55 -19.55
N ALA A 188 5.87 1.02 -18.75
CA ALA A 188 5.93 0.87 -17.30
C ALA A 188 5.92 -0.62 -16.93
N GLY A 189 6.76 -0.97 -15.96
CA GLY A 189 6.74 -2.27 -15.32
C GLY A 189 5.62 -2.32 -14.28
N GLN A 190 5.51 -3.47 -13.62
CA GLN A 190 4.58 -3.66 -12.52
C GLN A 190 5.29 -4.37 -11.38
N LYS A 191 5.01 -3.95 -10.15
CA LYS A 191 5.40 -4.66 -8.94
C LYS A 191 4.16 -5.02 -8.12
N VAL A 192 4.17 -6.22 -7.53
CA VAL A 192 3.18 -6.67 -6.57
C VAL A 192 3.75 -6.43 -5.18
N ILE A 193 2.98 -5.71 -4.37
CA ILE A 193 3.27 -5.41 -2.98
C ILE A 193 2.34 -6.25 -2.13
N THR A 194 2.90 -7.14 -1.33
CA THR A 194 2.15 -7.97 -0.39
C THR A 194 2.29 -7.38 1.01
N SER A 195 1.17 -6.98 1.62
CA SER A 195 1.14 -6.37 2.95
C SER A 195 0.29 -7.18 3.92
N SER A 196 0.74 -7.33 5.16
CA SER A 196 -0.09 -7.79 6.28
C SER A 196 -0.79 -6.58 6.88
N VAL A 197 -2.12 -6.59 6.94
CA VAL A 197 -2.94 -5.49 7.44
C VAL A 197 -3.75 -5.97 8.62
N VAL A 198 -3.61 -5.29 9.76
CA VAL A 198 -4.36 -5.58 10.98
C VAL A 198 -5.55 -4.61 11.07
N TYR A 199 -6.71 -5.17 11.36
CA TYR A 199 -7.97 -4.47 11.53
C TYR A 199 -8.48 -4.64 12.95
N GLU A 200 -8.94 -3.55 13.55
CA GLU A 200 -9.71 -3.54 14.80
C GLU A 200 -11.13 -3.04 14.52
N ASN A 201 -12.14 -3.85 14.84
CA ASN A 201 -13.55 -3.54 14.53
C ASN A 201 -13.78 -3.13 13.06
N GLY A 202 -13.03 -3.74 12.13
CA GLY A 202 -13.09 -3.46 10.71
C GLY A 202 -12.29 -2.24 10.24
N LYS A 203 -11.67 -1.47 11.15
CA LYS A 203 -10.81 -0.32 10.81
C LYS A 203 -9.35 -0.73 10.76
N GLU A 204 -8.65 -0.37 9.68
CA GLU A 204 -7.21 -0.60 9.54
C GLU A 204 -6.45 0.20 10.62
N ILE A 205 -5.66 -0.50 11.42
CA ILE A 205 -4.83 0.09 12.47
C ILE A 205 -3.33 0.02 12.16
N SER A 206 -2.91 -0.99 11.39
CA SER A 206 -1.50 -1.12 11.00
C SER A 206 -1.36 -1.91 9.70
N ARG A 207 -0.29 -1.59 8.98
CA ARG A 207 0.11 -2.22 7.72
C ARG A 207 1.60 -2.49 7.75
N LYS A 208 1.99 -3.75 7.53
CA LYS A 208 3.39 -4.17 7.44
C LYS A 208 3.67 -4.74 6.06
N LEU A 209 4.67 -4.19 5.37
CA LEU A 209 5.19 -4.75 4.13
C LEU A 209 5.79 -6.14 4.41
N ILE A 210 5.30 -7.17 3.71
CA ILE A 210 5.86 -8.52 3.76
C ILE A 210 6.88 -8.68 2.65
N SER A 211 6.47 -8.35 1.42
CA SER A 211 7.32 -8.52 0.24
C SER A 211 6.93 -7.54 -0.87
N GLU A 212 7.90 -7.29 -1.72
CA GLU A 212 7.75 -6.56 -2.96
C GLU A 212 8.42 -7.37 -4.07
N LYS A 213 7.69 -7.68 -5.14
CA LYS A 213 8.20 -8.46 -6.26
C LYS A 213 7.83 -7.81 -7.59
N LEU A 214 8.80 -7.72 -8.50
CA LEU A 214 8.52 -7.32 -9.88
C LEU A 214 7.68 -8.41 -10.57
N LYS A 215 6.51 -8.00 -11.08
CA LYS A 215 5.64 -8.82 -11.93
C LYS A 215 6.01 -8.64 -13.40
N SER A 216 6.47 -7.45 -13.78
CA SER A 216 7.05 -7.19 -15.10
C SER A 216 8.09 -6.08 -15.01
N GLU A 217 9.21 -6.29 -15.70
CA GLU A 217 10.29 -5.29 -15.81
C GLU A 217 9.82 -4.08 -16.64
N PRO A 218 10.19 -2.85 -16.25
CA PRO A 218 9.97 -1.69 -17.10
C PRO A 218 10.85 -1.75 -18.35
N VAL A 219 10.26 -1.46 -19.50
CA VAL A 219 10.99 -1.33 -20.77
C VAL A 219 11.42 0.12 -20.93
N LYS A 220 12.73 0.37 -21.03
CA LYS A 220 13.28 1.72 -21.22
C LYS A 220 12.70 2.39 -22.47
N GLN A 221 12.51 3.71 -22.41
CA GLN A 221 12.30 4.53 -23.60
C GLN A 221 13.67 4.90 -24.18
N ILE A 222 13.86 4.71 -25.49
CA ILE A 222 15.08 5.13 -26.18
C ILE A 222 14.74 6.31 -27.08
N VAL A 223 15.44 7.42 -26.90
CA VAL A 223 15.31 8.63 -27.70
C VAL A 223 16.62 8.88 -28.43
N ALA A 224 16.58 8.93 -29.76
CA ALA A 224 17.68 9.43 -30.56
C ALA A 224 17.69 10.96 -30.49
N LEU A 225 18.85 11.55 -30.20
CA LEU A 225 19.10 12.99 -30.22
C LEU A 225 20.05 13.30 -31.38
N GLY A 226 19.58 14.13 -32.30
CA GLY A 226 20.37 14.56 -33.43
C GLY A 226 21.59 15.37 -33.04
N THR A 227 22.71 15.08 -33.68
CA THR A 227 24.00 15.75 -33.47
C THR A 227 24.52 16.49 -34.69
N THR A 228 23.96 16.22 -35.88
CA THR A 228 24.47 16.75 -37.14
C THR A 228 24.05 18.20 -37.34
N ASN A 229 25.02 19.08 -37.55
CA ASN A 229 24.72 20.49 -37.76
C ASN A 229 24.14 20.70 -39.15
N VAL A 230 23.18 21.62 -39.27
CA VAL A 230 22.56 21.98 -40.54
C VAL A 230 22.78 23.46 -40.80
N TYR A 231 23.26 23.77 -42.00
CA TYR A 231 23.32 25.11 -42.54
C TYR A 231 22.26 25.27 -43.62
N THR A 232 21.37 26.24 -43.46
CA THR A 232 20.42 26.61 -44.52
C THR A 232 21.07 27.63 -45.44
N ALA A 233 21.32 27.24 -46.68
CA ALA A 233 21.97 28.11 -47.66
C ALA A 233 21.01 29.22 -48.14
N SER A 234 21.55 30.42 -48.37
CA SER A 234 20.80 31.57 -48.90
C SER A 234 20.12 31.32 -50.26
N ARG A 235 20.63 30.35 -51.03
CA ARG A 235 20.08 29.93 -52.34
C ARG A 235 19.03 28.82 -52.22
N GLY A 236 18.63 28.45 -50.99
CA GLY A 236 17.78 27.30 -50.71
C GLY A 236 18.58 26.02 -50.47
N GLY A 237 17.97 25.08 -49.75
CA GLY A 237 18.58 23.79 -49.39
C GLY A 237 19.26 23.77 -48.02
N ASN A 238 19.31 22.58 -47.43
CA ASN A 238 19.93 22.30 -46.14
C ASN A 238 21.21 21.49 -46.33
N VAL A 239 22.33 22.02 -45.86
CA VAL A 239 23.65 21.37 -45.89
C VAL A 239 23.93 20.79 -44.52
N ARG A 240 24.02 19.47 -44.44
CA ARG A 240 24.53 18.76 -43.25
C ARG A 240 26.05 18.83 -43.23
N TYR A 241 26.61 19.21 -42.09
CA TYR A 241 28.05 19.42 -41.95
C TYR A 241 28.60 18.97 -40.59
N SER A 242 29.81 18.39 -40.63
CA SER A 242 30.54 17.95 -39.44
C SER A 242 31.38 19.08 -38.84
N ARG A 243 31.92 19.98 -39.68
CA ARG A 243 32.80 21.08 -39.25
C ARG A 243 32.58 22.35 -40.07
N LYS A 244 32.55 23.49 -39.38
CA LYS A 244 32.53 24.83 -40.00
C LYS A 244 33.87 25.51 -39.77
N LEU A 245 34.44 26.11 -40.81
CA LEU A 245 35.64 26.93 -40.73
C LEU A 245 35.39 28.32 -41.34
N SER A 246 36.04 29.33 -40.79
CA SER A 246 36.22 30.62 -41.47
C SER A 246 37.55 30.57 -42.20
N VAL A 247 37.53 30.74 -43.52
CA VAL A 247 38.72 30.62 -44.38
C VAL A 247 38.88 31.86 -45.24
N ARG A 248 40.13 32.21 -45.56
CA ARG A 248 40.43 33.13 -46.66
C ARG A 248 40.21 32.35 -47.97
N ALA A 249 39.32 32.82 -48.82
CA ALA A 249 39.07 32.25 -50.14
C ALA A 249 39.63 33.20 -51.21
N THR A 250 40.58 32.70 -51.98
CA THR A 250 41.01 33.31 -53.25
C THR A 250 40.37 32.55 -54.41
N ALA A 251 40.64 32.97 -55.64
CA ALA A 251 40.14 32.30 -56.83
C ALA A 251 41.28 32.11 -57.84
N TYR A 252 41.18 31.04 -58.64
CA TYR A 252 42.12 30.75 -59.72
C TYR A 252 41.42 30.15 -60.94
N THR A 253 42.07 30.23 -62.10
CA THR A 253 41.69 29.54 -63.34
C THR A 253 42.78 28.55 -63.74
N ALA A 254 42.57 27.80 -64.82
CA ALA A 254 43.62 26.93 -65.37
C ALA A 254 44.73 27.71 -66.11
N ASP A 255 44.57 29.03 -66.28
CA ASP A 255 45.45 29.85 -67.13
C ASP A 255 46.89 29.88 -66.63
N TYR A 256 47.82 30.20 -67.53
CA TYR A 256 49.25 30.29 -67.24
C TYR A 256 49.57 31.21 -66.06
N SER A 257 48.84 32.32 -65.90
CA SER A 257 49.04 33.28 -64.80
C SER A 257 48.77 32.68 -63.41
N CYS A 258 47.87 31.69 -63.33
CA CYS A 258 47.52 31.02 -62.08
C CYS A 258 48.35 29.74 -61.87
N THR A 259 48.66 29.01 -62.95
CA THR A 259 49.23 27.66 -62.85
C THR A 259 50.68 27.54 -63.32
N GLY A 260 51.18 28.51 -64.10
CA GLY A 260 52.47 28.46 -64.78
C GLY A 260 52.53 27.46 -65.95
N LYS A 261 51.38 26.90 -66.38
CA LYS A 261 51.30 25.84 -67.39
C LYS A 261 50.77 26.40 -68.72
N GLY A 262 51.48 26.09 -69.80
CA GLY A 262 51.09 26.47 -71.15
C GLY A 262 50.12 25.47 -71.78
N PRO A 263 49.54 25.79 -72.96
CA PRO A 263 48.61 24.91 -73.67
C PRO A 263 49.15 23.49 -73.96
N ASP A 264 50.46 23.35 -74.14
CA ASP A 264 51.12 22.08 -74.45
C ASP A 264 51.54 21.28 -73.20
N ASP A 265 51.30 21.80 -72.00
CA ASP A 265 51.61 21.09 -70.75
C ASP A 265 50.56 20.00 -70.48
N PRO A 266 50.94 18.71 -70.41
CA PRO A 266 50.00 17.62 -70.19
C PRO A 266 49.28 17.67 -68.83
N ALA A 267 49.79 18.47 -67.87
CA ALA A 267 49.18 18.70 -66.57
C ALA A 267 48.31 19.97 -66.52
N LEU A 268 48.07 20.64 -67.66
CA LEU A 268 47.21 21.82 -67.73
C LEU A 268 45.76 21.50 -67.31
N GLY A 269 45.28 22.20 -66.29
CA GLY A 269 43.94 22.00 -65.72
C GLY A 269 43.77 20.68 -64.97
N ILE A 270 44.85 19.92 -64.72
CA ILE A 270 44.84 18.71 -63.91
C ILE A 270 45.21 19.06 -62.47
N THR A 271 44.32 18.70 -61.55
CA THR A 271 44.46 18.93 -60.10
C THR A 271 45.43 17.94 -59.46
N SER A 272 45.84 18.20 -58.22
CA SER A 272 46.67 17.29 -57.42
C SER A 272 46.08 15.90 -57.21
N THR A 273 44.77 15.73 -57.28
CA THR A 273 44.11 14.40 -57.21
C THR A 273 44.01 13.70 -58.57
N GLY A 274 44.43 14.37 -59.65
CA GLY A 274 44.47 13.83 -61.01
C GLY A 274 43.19 14.05 -61.82
N VAL A 275 42.16 14.67 -61.25
CA VAL A 275 40.94 15.05 -61.98
C VAL A 275 41.11 16.41 -62.65
N ARG A 276 40.35 16.66 -63.72
CA ARG A 276 40.32 17.97 -64.37
C ARG A 276 39.54 18.97 -63.51
N ALA A 277 40.15 20.12 -63.23
CA ALA A 277 39.51 21.21 -62.51
C ALA A 277 38.26 21.69 -63.27
N LYS A 278 37.16 21.93 -62.55
CA LYS A 278 35.89 22.36 -63.16
C LYS A 278 35.11 23.29 -62.24
N ARG A 279 34.41 24.26 -62.84
CA ARG A 279 33.33 24.99 -62.17
C ARG A 279 31.99 24.33 -62.49
N ASN A 280 31.18 24.09 -61.47
CA ASN A 280 29.82 23.61 -61.63
C ASN A 280 28.92 24.28 -60.57
N ALA A 281 28.07 25.20 -61.00
CA ALA A 281 27.18 25.94 -60.09
C ALA A 281 26.05 25.07 -59.50
N ASP A 282 25.62 24.04 -60.25
CA ASP A 282 24.52 23.13 -59.88
C ASP A 282 25.03 21.80 -59.30
N GLY A 283 26.35 21.69 -59.10
CA GLY A 283 27.00 20.49 -58.60
C GLY A 283 28.31 20.80 -57.89
N TYR A 284 29.22 19.84 -57.90
CA TYR A 284 30.52 20.00 -57.23
C TYR A 284 31.55 20.63 -58.15
N SER A 285 32.09 21.77 -57.69
CA SER A 285 33.26 22.41 -58.30
C SER A 285 34.57 21.94 -57.66
N THR A 286 35.69 22.23 -58.31
CA THR A 286 37.03 21.96 -57.80
C THR A 286 37.51 23.09 -56.88
N ILE A 287 38.12 22.76 -55.74
CA ILE A 287 38.84 23.74 -54.92
C ILE A 287 40.23 23.24 -54.54
N ALA A 288 41.17 24.18 -54.39
CA ALA A 288 42.47 23.92 -53.81
C ALA A 288 42.45 24.20 -52.30
N VAL A 289 43.08 23.33 -51.51
CA VAL A 289 43.09 23.42 -50.04
C VAL A 289 44.46 23.10 -49.47
N ASP A 290 44.63 23.34 -48.16
CA ASP A 290 45.67 22.69 -47.36
C ASP A 290 45.15 21.32 -46.87
N PRO A 291 45.70 20.18 -47.34
CA PRO A 291 45.24 18.85 -46.94
C PRO A 291 45.34 18.56 -45.44
N ARG A 292 46.15 19.32 -44.70
CA ARG A 292 46.28 19.22 -43.24
C ARG A 292 45.08 19.81 -42.50
N VAL A 293 44.30 20.67 -43.17
CA VAL A 293 43.12 21.34 -42.61
C VAL A 293 41.84 20.75 -43.20
N ILE A 294 41.80 20.55 -44.52
CA ILE A 294 40.70 19.93 -45.25
C ILE A 294 41.31 18.81 -46.10
N PRO A 295 41.13 17.53 -45.74
CA PRO A 295 41.67 16.41 -46.51
C PRO A 295 41.20 16.43 -47.96
N LEU A 296 42.06 16.01 -48.91
CA LEU A 296 41.66 15.83 -50.29
C LEU A 296 40.52 14.81 -50.40
N GLY A 297 39.59 15.04 -51.33
CA GLY A 297 38.33 14.31 -51.48
C GLY A 297 37.19 14.80 -50.59
N SER A 298 37.45 15.69 -49.62
CA SER A 298 36.38 16.24 -48.77
C SER A 298 35.35 17.00 -49.61
N LYS A 299 34.07 16.66 -49.42
CA LYS A 299 32.94 17.43 -49.93
C LYS A 299 32.68 18.62 -49.02
N VAL A 300 32.51 19.79 -49.59
CA VAL A 300 32.31 21.03 -48.85
C VAL A 300 31.21 21.87 -49.48
N TYR A 301 30.59 22.72 -48.67
CA TYR A 301 29.82 23.86 -49.15
C TYR A 301 30.55 25.15 -48.77
N VAL A 302 30.79 26.01 -49.75
CA VAL A 302 31.43 27.31 -49.54
C VAL A 302 30.37 28.40 -49.71
N ASP A 303 30.20 29.21 -48.67
CA ASP A 303 29.18 30.25 -48.68
C ASP A 303 29.43 31.27 -49.80
N GLY A 304 28.39 31.52 -50.61
CA GLY A 304 28.48 32.35 -51.81
C GLY A 304 28.99 31.66 -53.08
N TYR A 305 29.67 30.50 -52.98
CA TYR A 305 30.23 29.78 -54.13
C TYR A 305 29.48 28.48 -54.48
N GLY A 306 29.02 27.72 -53.48
CA GLY A 306 28.27 26.47 -53.67
C GLY A 306 29.05 25.22 -53.25
N TYR A 307 28.64 24.06 -53.79
CA TYR A 307 29.25 22.78 -53.48
C TYR A 307 30.60 22.60 -54.18
N ALA A 308 31.56 22.00 -53.46
CA ALA A 308 32.89 21.73 -54.00
C ALA A 308 33.53 20.47 -53.40
N ILE A 309 34.54 19.94 -54.09
CA ILE A 309 35.40 18.86 -53.62
C ILE A 309 36.82 19.40 -53.51
N ALA A 310 37.47 19.11 -52.40
CA ALA A 310 38.89 19.38 -52.20
C ALA A 310 39.73 18.47 -53.10
N GLU A 311 40.06 18.92 -54.31
CA GLU A 311 40.71 18.10 -55.33
C GLU A 311 42.12 18.57 -55.66
N ASP A 312 42.49 19.79 -55.24
CA ASP A 312 43.76 20.40 -55.59
C ASP A 312 44.54 20.96 -54.39
N ILE A 313 45.82 21.26 -54.61
CA ILE A 313 46.71 21.90 -53.64
C ILE A 313 47.47 23.05 -54.30
N GLY A 314 47.69 24.12 -53.55
CA GLY A 314 48.54 25.23 -53.99
C GLY A 314 49.73 25.43 -53.06
N GLY A 315 50.85 25.89 -53.62
CA GLY A 315 52.04 26.23 -52.84
C GLY A 315 51.78 27.29 -51.77
N ALA A 316 50.94 28.29 -52.08
CA ALA A 316 50.54 29.35 -51.16
C ALA A 316 49.29 29.03 -50.32
N ILE A 317 48.56 27.96 -50.66
CA ILE A 317 47.31 27.59 -49.99
C ILE A 317 47.64 26.76 -48.75
N LYS A 318 47.78 27.46 -47.61
CA LYS A 318 48.21 26.89 -46.32
C LYS A 318 47.30 27.35 -45.19
N GLY A 319 47.00 26.45 -44.25
CA GLY A 319 46.13 26.72 -43.11
C GLY A 319 44.67 26.91 -43.54
N ASN A 320 43.98 27.87 -42.93
CA ASN A 320 42.59 28.22 -43.25
C ASN A 320 42.51 29.11 -44.51
N HIS A 321 43.15 28.68 -45.60
CA HIS A 321 43.13 29.32 -46.92
C HIS A 321 42.68 28.28 -47.94
N ILE A 322 41.74 28.65 -48.80
CA ILE A 322 41.29 27.86 -49.96
C ILE A 322 41.38 28.68 -51.25
N ASP A 323 41.51 28.01 -52.39
CA ASP A 323 41.43 28.62 -53.71
C ASP A 323 40.25 28.03 -54.50
N LEU A 324 39.36 28.88 -54.98
CA LEU A 324 38.14 28.48 -55.68
C LEU A 324 38.38 28.49 -57.19
N TYR A 325 38.13 27.37 -57.86
CA TYR A 325 38.31 27.30 -59.30
C TYR A 325 37.17 28.01 -60.06
N PHE A 326 37.52 28.73 -61.11
CA PHE A 326 36.58 29.31 -62.07
C PHE A 326 37.02 28.96 -63.50
N ASP A 327 36.04 28.81 -64.40
CA ASP A 327 36.31 28.51 -65.81
C ASP A 327 36.79 29.75 -66.58
N SER A 328 36.52 30.96 -66.07
CA SER A 328 36.88 32.22 -66.72
C SER A 328 37.59 33.20 -65.77
N SER A 329 38.53 33.98 -66.31
CA SER A 329 39.24 35.00 -65.53
C SER A 329 38.31 36.11 -65.04
N ASP A 330 37.24 36.43 -65.80
CA ASP A 330 36.25 37.44 -65.40
C ASP A 330 35.50 37.03 -64.13
N GLU A 331 35.07 35.77 -64.02
CA GLU A 331 34.42 35.27 -62.81
C GLU A 331 35.39 35.20 -61.63
N MET A 332 36.65 34.79 -61.88
CA MET A 332 37.71 34.76 -60.87
C MET A 332 37.95 36.17 -60.28
N TRP A 333 38.07 37.19 -61.13
CA TRP A 333 38.24 38.57 -60.70
C TRP A 333 36.98 39.13 -60.03
N GLY A 334 35.79 38.75 -60.51
CA GLY A 334 34.51 39.08 -59.87
C GLY A 334 34.38 38.49 -58.46
N TRP A 335 35.00 37.33 -58.19
CA TRP A 335 35.09 36.76 -56.85
C TRP A 335 36.10 37.52 -55.96
N GLY A 336 37.36 37.64 -56.39
CA GLY A 336 38.41 38.29 -55.59
C GLY A 336 38.68 37.64 -54.22
N ALA A 337 39.64 38.19 -53.45
CA ALA A 337 40.01 37.62 -52.15
C ALA A 337 39.04 38.05 -51.04
N ARG A 338 38.45 37.08 -50.32
CA ARG A 338 37.48 37.37 -49.24
C ARG A 338 37.49 36.28 -48.16
N ASN A 339 37.03 36.60 -46.96
CA ASN A 339 36.79 35.60 -45.92
C ASN A 339 35.39 35.03 -46.07
N VAL A 340 35.28 33.70 -46.08
CA VAL A 340 34.00 32.99 -46.20
C VAL A 340 33.91 31.85 -45.19
N SER A 341 32.68 31.44 -44.90
CA SER A 341 32.44 30.19 -44.18
C SER A 341 32.49 29.02 -45.15
N ILE A 342 33.26 27.99 -44.79
CA ILE A 342 33.26 26.69 -45.45
C ILE A 342 32.72 25.64 -44.49
N TYR A 343 31.82 24.80 -45.00
CA TYR A 343 31.16 23.73 -44.26
C TYR A 343 31.64 22.40 -44.83
N ILE A 344 32.41 21.66 -44.03
CA ILE A 344 32.88 20.31 -44.38
C ILE A 344 31.73 19.35 -44.15
N MET A 345 31.27 18.73 -45.23
CA MET A 345 30.11 17.85 -45.23
C MET A 345 30.46 16.48 -44.61
N GLU A 346 29.43 15.75 -44.19
CA GLU A 346 29.55 14.36 -43.72
C GLU A 346 29.77 13.36 -44.86
#